data_AF-A0A7K4H9T2-F1
#
_entry.id   AF-A0A7K4H9T2-F1
#
_cell.length_a   1.000
_cell.length_b   1.000
_cell.length_c   1.000
_cell.angle_alpha   90.00
_cell.angle_beta   90.00
_cell.angle_gamma   90.00
#
_symmetry.space_group_name_H-M   'P 1'
#
loop_
_entity.id
_entity.type
_entity.pdbx_description
1 polymer ?
#
loop_
_entity_poly.entity_id
_entity_poly.type
_entity_poly.pdbx_seq_one_letter_code
_entity_poly.pdbx_strand_id
1 'polypeptide(L)'
;MLYYGNQGTLCFYYKGLLISSFSLSKHEPFERYMNQGEAIIKASKGIPIKTQITAYTYFCNMIYNRKKNNQGIRKSDHIHFLNCITALLRLRIIENDELNGYMVFKYKKKSKIS
;
A
#
# COMPACT_ATOMS: atom_id res chain seq x y z
N MET A 1 4.69 4.26 -14.47
CA MET A 1 3.77 3.50 -15.34
C MET A 1 2.81 2.73 -14.43
N LEU A 2 1.49 2.92 -14.55
CA LEU A 2 0.51 2.14 -13.79
C LEU A 2 0.41 0.74 -14.44
N TYR A 3 0.77 -0.31 -13.71
CA TYR A 3 0.62 -1.68 -14.18
C TYR A 3 -0.81 -2.15 -13.89
N TYR A 4 -1.61 -2.33 -14.94
CA TYR A 4 -2.95 -2.89 -14.83
C TYR A 4 -2.84 -4.41 -14.79
N GLY A 5 -3.28 -5.02 -13.70
CA GLY A 5 -3.47 -6.47 -13.66
C GLY A 5 -4.78 -6.85 -14.37
N ASN A 6 -4.88 -8.09 -14.84
CA ASN A 6 -6.09 -8.59 -15.51
C ASN A 6 -7.35 -8.54 -14.62
N GLN A 7 -7.18 -8.37 -13.30
CA GLN A 7 -8.29 -8.24 -12.35
C GLN A 7 -8.44 -6.81 -11.79
N GLY A 8 -7.54 -5.89 -12.15
CA GLY A 8 -7.55 -4.50 -11.70
C GLY A 8 -6.23 -4.02 -11.12
N THR A 9 -6.31 -2.93 -10.37
CA THR A 9 -5.17 -2.29 -9.71
C THR A 9 -5.56 -1.88 -8.30
N LEU A 10 -4.71 -2.22 -7.34
CA LEU A 10 -4.79 -1.79 -5.96
C LEU A 10 -3.91 -0.55 -5.78
N CYS A 11 -4.52 0.58 -5.45
CA CYS A 11 -3.84 1.87 -5.27
C CYS A 11 -3.81 2.22 -3.79
N PHE A 12 -2.66 2.63 -3.28
CA PHE A 12 -2.47 3.04 -1.89
C PHE A 12 -2.25 4.54 -1.76
N TYR A 13 -3.02 5.14 -0.87
CA TYR A 13 -3.02 6.57 -0.58
C TYR A 13 -2.50 6.81 0.82
N TYR A 14 -1.77 7.91 1.00
CA TYR A 14 -1.34 8.36 2.30
C TYR A 14 -1.32 9.88 2.31
N LYS A 15 -2.07 10.48 3.25
CA LYS A 15 -2.25 11.94 3.37
C LYS A 15 -2.67 12.61 2.04
N GLY A 16 -3.63 12.00 1.35
CA GLY A 16 -4.24 12.50 0.11
C GLY A 16 -3.41 12.28 -1.15
N LEU A 17 -2.23 11.66 -1.07
CA LEU A 17 -1.39 11.37 -2.23
C LEU A 17 -1.39 9.88 -2.58
N LEU A 18 -1.54 9.58 -3.87
CA LEU A 18 -1.28 8.24 -4.41
C LEU A 18 0.22 7.92 -4.32
N ILE A 19 0.59 6.99 -3.45
CA ILE A 19 2.00 6.63 -3.23
C ILE A 19 2.42 5.46 -4.12
N SER A 20 1.65 4.36 -4.07
CA SER A 20 2.00 3.10 -4.72
C SER A 20 0.77 2.47 -5.39
N SER A 21 0.99 1.74 -6.48
CA SER A 21 -0.04 0.97 -7.16
C SER A 21 0.48 -0.42 -7.49
N PHE A 22 -0.35 -1.44 -7.30
CA PHE A 22 -0.03 -2.85 -7.52
C PHE A 22 -1.07 -3.50 -8.41
N SER A 23 -0.63 -4.32 -9.36
CA SER A 23 -1.52 -5.07 -10.25
C SER A 23 -2.23 -6.19 -9.50
N LEU A 24 -3.55 -6.34 -9.69
CA LEU A 24 -4.29 -7.48 -9.17
C LEU A 24 -4.33 -8.60 -10.21
N SER A 25 -3.93 -9.79 -9.80
CA SER A 25 -3.93 -10.99 -10.64
C SER A 25 -4.24 -12.24 -9.81
N LYS A 26 -4.46 -13.38 -10.47
CA LYS A 26 -4.67 -14.67 -9.78
C LYS A 26 -3.51 -15.03 -8.83
N HIS A 27 -2.28 -14.63 -9.16
CA HIS A 27 -1.09 -14.88 -8.34
C HIS A 27 -0.79 -13.75 -7.35
N GLU A 28 -1.41 -12.59 -7.55
CA GLU A 28 -1.31 -11.40 -6.70
C GLU A 28 -2.71 -10.90 -6.31
N PRO A 29 -3.45 -11.69 -5.51
CA PRO A 29 -4.78 -11.31 -5.07
C PRO A 29 -4.70 -10.20 -4.02
N PHE A 30 -5.82 -9.49 -3.84
CA PHE A 30 -5.94 -8.39 -2.88
C PHE A 30 -5.52 -8.80 -1.46
N GLU A 31 -5.95 -9.98 -1.02
CA GLU A 31 -5.69 -10.56 0.30
C GLU A 31 -4.19 -10.76 0.51
N ARG A 32 -3.43 -11.12 -0.53
CA ARG A 32 -1.98 -11.27 -0.45
C ARG A 32 -1.32 -9.95 -0.08
N TYR A 33 -1.79 -8.83 -0.61
CA TYR A 33 -1.27 -7.50 -0.28
C TYR A 33 -1.70 -7.07 1.13
N MET A 34 -2.96 -7.28 1.51
CA MET A 34 -3.44 -6.93 2.85
C MET A 34 -2.77 -7.73 3.98
N ASN A 35 -2.44 -8.99 3.73
CA ASN A 35 -1.82 -9.87 4.73
C ASN A 35 -0.35 -9.51 5.02
N GLN A 36 0.28 -8.66 4.20
CA GLN A 36 1.67 -8.25 4.42
C GLN A 36 1.86 -7.48 5.74
N GLY A 37 0.89 -6.62 6.09
CA GLY A 37 0.88 -5.91 7.37
C GLY A 37 0.83 -6.86 8.57
N GLU A 38 0.05 -7.92 8.49
CA GLU A 38 0.01 -8.92 9.55
C GLU A 38 1.31 -9.73 9.64
N ALA A 39 1.92 -10.05 8.50
CA ALA A 39 3.20 -10.76 8.45
C ALA A 39 4.33 -9.95 9.10
N ILE A 40 4.44 -8.65 8.83
CA ILE A 40 5.50 -7.80 9.42
C ILE A 40 5.29 -7.57 10.93
N ILE A 41 4.04 -7.42 11.38
CA ILE A 41 3.71 -7.31 12.81
C ILE A 41 4.13 -8.61 13.54
N LYS A 42 3.82 -9.77 12.98
CA LYS A 42 4.20 -11.07 13.54
C LYS A 42 5.71 -11.30 13.52
N ALA A 43 6.39 -10.92 12.43
CA ALA A 43 7.84 -11.02 12.32
C ALA A 43 8.58 -10.16 13.35
N SER A 44 7.95 -9.07 13.81
CA SER A 44 8.48 -8.14 14.81
C SER A 44 8.15 -8.56 16.25
N LYS A 45 7.86 -9.85 16.50
CA LYS A 45 7.55 -10.37 17.83
C LYS A 45 8.69 -10.06 18.82
N GLY A 46 8.34 -9.50 19.97
CA GLY A 46 9.30 -9.05 20.99
C GLY A 46 9.65 -7.57 20.91
N ILE A 47 9.29 -6.88 19.82
CA ILE A 47 9.39 -5.42 19.73
C ILE A 47 8.08 -4.80 20.25
N PRO A 48 8.13 -3.81 21.17
CA PRO A 48 6.93 -3.14 21.67
C PRO A 48 6.09 -2.56 20.53
N ILE A 49 4.76 -2.75 20.60
CA ILE A 49 3.85 -2.35 19.52
C ILE A 49 3.93 -0.86 19.20
N LYS A 50 4.13 -0.01 20.22
CA LYS A 50 4.33 1.43 20.05
C LYS A 50 5.56 1.74 19.19
N THR A 51 6.67 1.03 19.42
CA THR A 51 7.91 1.17 18.63
C THR A 51 7.68 0.76 17.19
N GLN A 52 6.95 -0.34 16.96
CA GLN A 52 6.58 -0.77 15.61
C GLN A 52 5.74 0.30 14.89
N ILE A 53 4.70 0.83 15.55
CA ILE A 53 3.84 1.88 15.00
C ILE A 53 4.67 3.12 14.63
N THR A 54 5.58 3.55 15.51
CA THR A 54 6.48 4.68 15.24
C THR A 54 7.33 4.43 14.01
N ALA A 55 7.93 3.23 13.89
CA ALA A 55 8.76 2.87 12.74
C ALA A 55 7.96 2.84 11.42
N TYR A 56 6.78 2.21 11.42
CA TYR A 56 5.91 2.14 10.24
C TYR A 56 5.45 3.55 9.81
N THR A 57 5.04 4.37 10.78
CA THR A 57 4.61 5.76 10.54
C THR A 57 5.75 6.61 9.99
N TYR A 58 6.94 6.47 10.57
CA TYR A 58 8.15 7.15 10.10
C TYR A 58 8.44 6.79 8.63
N PHE A 59 8.40 5.51 8.28
CA PHE A 59 8.66 5.07 6.92
C PHE A 59 7.59 5.60 5.93
N CYS A 60 6.31 5.53 6.29
CA CYS A 60 5.23 6.09 5.45
C CYS A 60 5.43 7.60 5.22
N ASN A 61 5.79 8.35 6.26
CA ASN A 61 6.09 9.79 6.15
C ASN A 61 7.30 10.07 5.27
N MET A 62 8.36 9.26 5.37
CA MET A 62 9.55 9.39 4.53
C MET A 62 9.18 9.20 3.04
N ILE A 63 8.41 8.15 2.71
CA ILE A 63 7.99 7.90 1.33
C ILE A 63 7.02 8.98 0.83
N TYR A 64 6.12 9.45 1.68
CA TYR A 64 5.25 10.58 1.38
C TYR A 64 6.07 11.82 1.02
N ASN A 65 7.10 12.16 1.80
CA ASN A 65 7.96 13.30 1.51
C ASN A 65 8.71 13.14 0.19
N ARG A 66 9.22 11.93 -0.10
CA ARG A 66 9.82 11.64 -1.42
C ARG A 66 8.83 11.87 -2.55
N LYS A 67 7.60 11.36 -2.41
CA LYS A 67 6.55 11.52 -3.41
C LYS A 67 6.16 12.99 -3.60
N LYS A 68 5.95 13.71 -2.51
CA LYS A 68 5.61 15.15 -2.49
C LYS A 68 6.69 16.00 -3.15
N ASN A 69 7.96 15.63 -2.95
CA ASN A 69 9.11 16.33 -3.50
C ASN A 69 9.56 15.79 -4.87
N ASN A 70 8.74 14.97 -5.54
CA ASN A 70 9.06 14.35 -6.85
C ASN A 70 10.39 13.56 -6.88
N GLN A 71 10.79 12.99 -5.75
CA GLN A 71 11.97 12.14 -5.65
C GLN A 71 11.64 10.71 -6.06
N GLY A 72 12.61 10.04 -6.70
CA GLY A 72 12.47 8.64 -7.09
C GLY A 72 12.23 7.72 -5.89
N ILE A 73 11.35 6.73 -6.06
CA ILE A 73 11.04 5.70 -5.07
C ILE A 73 11.40 4.36 -5.69
N ARG A 74 12.23 3.56 -5.00
CA ARG A 74 12.67 2.26 -5.51
C ARG A 74 11.55 1.23 -5.37
N LYS A 75 11.62 0.16 -6.18
CA LYS A 75 10.65 -0.96 -6.08
C LYS A 75 10.59 -1.57 -4.68
N SER A 76 11.73 -1.75 -4.03
CA SER A 76 11.82 -2.23 -2.64
C SER A 76 11.10 -1.31 -1.66
N ASP A 77 11.21 0.01 -1.86
CA ASP A 77 10.58 1.02 -1.01
C ASP A 77 9.07 0.99 -1.17
N HIS A 78 8.55 0.75 -2.38
CA HIS A 78 7.12 0.53 -2.60
C HIS A 78 6.60 -0.70 -1.86
N ILE A 79 7.34 -1.81 -1.85
CA ILE A 79 6.98 -3.03 -1.11
C ILE A 79 7.03 -2.77 0.40
N HIS A 80 8.07 -2.09 0.88
CA HIS A 80 8.17 -1.78 2.30
C HIS A 80 7.08 -0.79 2.74
N PHE A 81 6.75 0.19 1.91
CA PHE A 81 5.62 1.09 2.13
C PHE A 81 4.30 0.31 2.23
N LEU A 82 4.07 -0.65 1.34
CA LEU A 82 2.92 -1.53 1.38
C LEU A 82 2.83 -2.28 2.72
N ASN A 83 3.93 -2.87 3.19
CA ASN A 83 3.99 -3.54 4.50
C ASN A 83 3.60 -2.58 5.64
N CYS A 84 4.19 -1.39 5.66
CA CYS A 84 3.95 -0.40 6.71
C CYS A 84 2.50 0.12 6.69
N ILE A 85 1.98 0.49 5.52
CA ILE A 85 0.64 1.08 5.45
C ILE A 85 -0.46 0.06 5.77
N THR A 86 -0.29 -1.19 5.33
CA THR A 86 -1.22 -2.27 5.68
C THR A 86 -1.13 -2.65 7.15
N ALA A 87 0.06 -2.59 7.77
CA ALA A 87 0.21 -2.75 9.22
C ALA A 87 -0.49 -1.63 10.00
N LEU A 88 -0.35 -0.37 9.58
CA LEU A 88 -1.03 0.77 10.22
C LEU A 88 -2.55 0.69 10.11
N LEU A 89 -3.08 0.26 8.95
CA LEU A 89 -4.50 -0.03 8.78
C LEU A 89 -4.97 -1.16 9.70
N ARG A 90 -4.21 -2.27 9.76
CA ARG A 90 -4.54 -3.44 10.59
C ARG A 90 -4.58 -3.11 12.07
N LEU A 91 -3.66 -2.24 12.53
CA LEU A 91 -3.58 -1.73 13.89
C LEU A 91 -4.55 -0.58 14.17
N ARG A 92 -5.34 -0.15 13.19
CA ARG A 92 -6.28 0.98 13.28
C ARG A 92 -5.62 2.30 13.71
N ILE A 93 -4.37 2.51 13.29
CA ILE A 93 -3.66 3.78 13.48
C ILE A 93 -4.08 4.80 12.41
N ILE A 94 -4.44 4.30 11.23
CA ILE A 94 -5.07 5.08 10.16
C ILE A 94 -6.33 4.33 9.71
N GLU A 95 -7.29 5.08 9.20
CA GLU A 95 -8.50 4.54 8.58
C GLU A 95 -8.33 4.42 7.07
N ASN A 96 -9.22 3.64 6.45
CA ASN A 96 -9.32 3.57 5.00
C ASN A 96 -10.32 4.63 4.52
N ASP A 97 -9.84 5.85 4.34
CA ASP A 97 -10.63 7.05 4.08
C ASP A 97 -10.17 7.76 2.78
N GLU A 98 -10.65 8.98 2.54
CA GLU A 98 -10.29 9.76 1.35
C GLU A 98 -8.80 10.15 1.30
N LEU A 99 -8.13 10.18 2.45
CA LEU A 99 -6.74 10.60 2.58
C LEU A 99 -5.79 9.41 2.67
N ASN A 100 -6.24 8.28 3.21
CA ASN A 100 -5.40 7.17 3.62
C ASN A 100 -5.97 5.81 3.22
N GLY A 101 -5.07 4.85 3.07
CA GLY A 101 -5.43 3.46 2.87
C GLY A 101 -5.35 3.06 1.41
N TYR A 102 -6.40 2.47 0.86
CA TYR A 102 -6.39 1.89 -0.47
C TYR A 102 -7.73 2.01 -1.21
N MET A 103 -7.63 2.02 -2.54
CA MET A 103 -8.76 1.86 -3.46
C MET A 103 -8.45 0.77 -4.48
N VAL A 104 -9.47 -0.01 -4.82
CA VAL A 104 -9.39 -1.05 -5.86
C VAL A 104 -10.10 -0.58 -7.11
N PHE A 105 -9.34 -0.44 -8.19
CA PHE A 105 -9.87 -0.13 -9.51
C PHE A 105 -10.01 -1.41 -10.32
N LYS A 106 -11.25 -1.79 -10.69
CA LYS A 106 -11.51 -2.95 -11.53
C LYS A 106 -11.02 -2.72 -12.96
N TYR A 107 -10.54 -3.78 -13.60
CA TYR A 107 -10.21 -3.74 -15.02
C TYR A 107 -11.50 -3.49 -15.84
N LYS A 108 -11.56 -2.39 -16.60
CA LYS A 108 -12.61 -2.17 -17.59
C LYS A 108 -12.17 -2.78 -18.92
N LYS A 109 -12.78 -3.92 -19.28
CA LYS A 109 -12.66 -4.47 -20.64
C LYS A 109 -13.27 -3.45 -21.60
N LYS A 110 -12.49 -2.92 -22.54
CA LYS A 110 -13.06 -2.12 -23.63
C LYS A 110 -14.07 -3.01 -24.36
N SER A 111 -15.36 -2.70 -24.27
CA SER A 111 -16.35 -3.25 -25.17
C SER A 111 -15.92 -2.86 -26.59
N LYS A 112 -15.73 -3.84 -27.47
CA LYS A 112 -15.64 -3.55 -28.90
C LYS A 112 -16.96 -2.88 -29.26
N ILE A 113 -16.91 -1.62 -29.64
CA ILE A 113 -18.00 -0.99 -30.39
C ILE A 113 -17.94 -1.70 -31.73
N SER A 114 -18.82 -2.69 -31.91
CA SER A 114 -19.08 -3.39 -33.16
C SER A 114 -19.96 -2.53 -34.05
#